data_AF-A0A6J7IN27-F1
#
_entry.id   AF-A0A6J7IN27-F1
#
_cell.length_a   1.000
_cell.length_b   1.000
_cell.length_c   1.000
_cell.angle_alpha   90.00
_cell.angle_beta   90.00
_cell.angle_gamma   90.00
#
_symmetry.space_group_name_H-M   'P 1'
#
loop_
_entity.id
_entity.type
_entity.pdbx_description
1 polymer ?
#
loop_
_entity_poly.entity_id
_entity_poly.type
_entity_poly.pdbx_seq_one_letter_code
_entity_poly.pdbx_strand_id
1 'polypeptide(L)'
;MATPVPDRGDAPTTPPAARKRRSDGGGRLRELDGLRALMFIVVLFHAYQASVGDLSLHAFRDYSPPGVVFSGIDGLLPLFFLLSGFAVYYGLGGAALAGKRLPGSRDFLFKRALRLLPVYVVIFLVVWVWRYGGGTSQWLDLVWGLSLFQSWSTEHIFRTIDPGWYLSVEWQFSLVVAFVLLPWMRAISSWPMRSRLAGMLAPPLIFVAITIWWKSSLIARGVPGSEFGSWFAPPSWAYLYGMGMLLGLALLVRRPDRWRLPRPFPTLVVVAGTSWLVWLSSARLGTSLFVSQWFFELSFLTPLSWIVGALTADPRGWMRGFLRSPVVQLLAAASFSTYLIHAPILRSLNERDILPMDIPALWPFSAMALVLVVVPVGLLAFRYVEQPLSGLDRLFQPKLDRELQITKVSTPTLAAGTVLPDVPVTDADGRARSVRGLTGPGGLLLLVHPSDPVPSGHPALQGTRGALRAFDSSQSAAAGFGIRMAALSPRVPDEADLGAPPHPADEALDDAVVHLQDPKAAIAQGLGLLVVRTAGGQQQPEIALVAIDASGTVVGVARDEDPHRLVRRGLDALADGADPRTARVPAGVGD
;
A
#
# COMPACT_ATOMS: atom_id res chain seq x y z
N MET A 1 60.56 -44.67 -23.90
CA MET A 1 59.27 -45.31 -24.19
C MET A 1 58.53 -45.51 -22.88
N ALA A 2 57.66 -44.58 -22.53
CA ALA A 2 56.65 -44.70 -21.49
C ALA A 2 55.61 -43.59 -21.73
N THR A 3 54.35 -43.98 -21.69
CA THR A 3 53.12 -43.29 -22.12
C THR A 3 52.79 -42.03 -21.32
N PRO A 4 52.20 -40.98 -21.92
CA PRO A 4 51.54 -39.89 -21.19
C PRO A 4 50.15 -40.32 -20.71
N VAL A 5 49.84 -39.96 -19.47
CA VAL A 5 48.53 -40.11 -18.80
C VAL A 5 47.51 -39.14 -19.41
N PRO A 6 46.26 -39.54 -19.66
CA PRO A 6 45.28 -38.67 -20.30
C PRO A 6 44.70 -37.62 -19.33
N ASP A 7 44.49 -36.45 -19.91
CA ASP A 7 43.95 -35.21 -19.39
C ASP A 7 42.58 -35.43 -18.70
N ARG A 8 42.45 -35.01 -17.44
CA ARG A 8 41.16 -34.99 -16.73
C ARG A 8 40.43 -33.73 -17.17
N GLY A 9 39.46 -33.91 -18.04
CA GLY A 9 38.60 -32.85 -18.57
C GLY A 9 38.01 -31.95 -17.48
N ASP A 10 38.18 -30.65 -17.73
CA ASP A 10 37.51 -29.56 -17.02
C ASP A 10 35.99 -29.71 -17.16
N ALA A 11 35.34 -30.00 -16.04
CA ALA A 11 33.91 -29.86 -15.92
C ALA A 11 33.57 -28.35 -15.92
N PRO A 12 32.62 -27.87 -16.75
CA PRO A 12 32.25 -26.47 -16.78
C PRO A 12 31.64 -26.07 -15.43
N THR A 13 32.31 -25.19 -14.71
CA THR A 13 31.84 -24.60 -13.46
C THR A 13 30.56 -23.81 -13.75
N THR A 14 29.44 -24.32 -13.28
CA THR A 14 28.13 -23.67 -13.33
C THR A 14 28.21 -22.29 -12.65
N PRO A 15 27.74 -21.20 -13.28
CA PRO A 15 27.74 -19.88 -12.65
C PRO A 15 26.93 -19.93 -11.35
N PRO A 16 27.38 -19.25 -10.28
CA PRO A 16 26.66 -19.21 -9.03
C PRO A 16 25.24 -18.66 -9.26
N ALA A 17 24.25 -19.45 -8.87
CA ALA A 17 22.83 -19.15 -9.02
C ALA A 17 22.54 -17.72 -8.55
N ALA A 18 22.16 -16.86 -9.51
CA ALA A 18 21.75 -15.51 -9.26
C ALA A 18 20.66 -15.52 -8.17
N ARG A 19 20.99 -14.95 -7.01
CA ARG A 19 20.11 -14.81 -5.87
C ARG A 19 18.85 -14.09 -6.34
N LYS A 20 17.79 -14.86 -6.60
CA LYS A 20 16.50 -14.39 -7.10
C LYS A 20 16.05 -13.24 -6.21
N ARG A 21 16.17 -12.00 -6.69
CA ARG A 21 15.61 -10.82 -6.04
C ARG A 21 14.15 -11.15 -5.80
N ARG A 22 13.77 -11.27 -4.53
CA ARG A 22 12.37 -11.41 -4.12
C ARG A 22 11.58 -10.37 -4.90
N SER A 23 10.64 -10.83 -5.71
CA SER A 23 9.60 -9.99 -6.30
C SER A 23 8.85 -9.38 -5.13
N ASP A 24 9.13 -8.11 -4.84
CA ASP A 24 8.43 -7.34 -3.82
C ASP A 24 6.92 -7.44 -4.07
N GLY A 25 6.18 -7.92 -3.07
CA GLY A 25 4.75 -8.14 -3.16
C GLY A 25 3.98 -6.88 -3.54
N GLY A 26 3.04 -7.03 -4.46
CA GLY A 26 1.90 -6.14 -4.68
C GLY A 26 2.21 -4.66 -4.95
N GLY A 27 2.41 -4.29 -6.22
CA GLY A 27 1.97 -2.99 -6.75
C GLY A 27 2.47 -1.70 -6.08
N ARG A 28 3.63 -1.70 -5.41
CA ARG A 28 4.17 -0.47 -4.79
C ARG A 28 4.65 0.49 -5.89
N LEU A 29 4.05 1.68 -5.95
CA LEU A 29 4.41 2.73 -6.91
C LEU A 29 5.72 3.41 -6.48
N ARG A 30 6.84 2.76 -6.78
CA ARG A 30 8.20 3.19 -6.37
C ARG A 30 8.54 4.62 -6.77
N GLU A 31 7.99 5.10 -7.88
CA GLU A 31 8.12 6.50 -8.31
C GLU A 31 7.56 7.51 -7.29
N LEU A 32 6.49 7.17 -6.57
CA LEU A 32 5.90 8.03 -5.54
C LEU A 32 6.74 8.02 -4.26
N ASP A 33 7.33 6.87 -3.93
CA ASP A 33 8.30 6.81 -2.83
C ASP A 33 9.49 7.74 -3.16
N GLY A 34 9.97 7.73 -4.41
CA GLY A 34 11.08 8.57 -4.87
C GLY A 34 10.84 10.08 -4.69
N LEU A 35 9.58 10.55 -4.79
CA LEU A 35 9.25 11.97 -4.56
C LEU A 35 9.56 12.43 -3.13
N ARG A 36 9.61 11.52 -2.15
CA ARG A 36 10.00 11.85 -0.77
C ARG A 36 11.47 12.29 -0.65
N ALA A 37 12.33 11.90 -1.59
CA ALA A 37 13.72 12.36 -1.61
C ALA A 37 13.83 13.88 -1.86
N LEU A 38 12.80 14.50 -2.44
CA LEU A 38 12.77 15.95 -2.64
C LEU A 38 12.74 16.72 -1.31
N MET A 39 12.39 16.07 -0.21
CA MET A 39 12.30 16.67 1.12
C MET A 39 13.67 17.09 1.68
N PHE A 40 14.77 16.64 1.08
CA PHE A 40 16.11 17.13 1.41
C PHE A 40 16.25 18.63 1.08
N ILE A 41 15.42 19.17 0.18
CA ILE A 41 15.39 20.59 -0.12
C ILE A 41 14.95 21.44 1.08
N VAL A 42 14.20 20.86 2.04
CA VAL A 42 13.79 21.53 3.28
C VAL A 42 15.01 21.85 4.17
N VAL A 43 16.10 21.10 4.05
CA VAL A 43 17.36 21.41 4.75
C VAL A 43 17.95 22.72 4.24
N LEU A 44 17.90 22.95 2.92
CA LEU A 44 18.37 24.20 2.30
C LEU A 44 17.53 25.39 2.75
N PHE A 45 16.20 25.18 2.84
CA PHE A 45 15.25 26.17 3.36
C PHE A 45 15.57 26.58 4.80
N HIS A 46 15.71 25.63 5.72
CA HIS A 46 16.02 25.97 7.11
C HIS A 46 17.41 26.60 7.26
N ALA A 47 18.39 26.17 6.45
CA ALA A 47 19.69 26.81 6.41
C ALA A 47 19.59 28.28 5.99
N TYR A 48 18.67 28.60 5.07
CA TYR A 48 18.43 29.98 4.64
C TYR A 48 17.74 30.80 5.72
N GLN A 49 16.70 30.26 6.35
CA GLN A 49 16.03 30.91 7.49
C GLN A 49 17.02 31.29 8.58
N ALA A 50 17.93 30.37 8.92
CA ALA A 50 19.01 30.68 9.84
C ALA A 50 19.85 31.87 9.33
N SER A 51 20.29 31.83 8.06
CA SER A 51 21.21 32.83 7.46
C SER A 51 20.72 34.26 7.50
N VAL A 52 19.41 34.47 7.57
CA VAL A 52 18.80 35.80 7.63
C VAL A 52 18.37 36.19 9.06
N GLY A 53 18.62 35.34 10.06
CA GLY A 53 18.29 35.59 11.45
C GLY A 53 16.79 35.56 11.76
N ASP A 54 15.95 35.06 10.85
CA ASP A 54 14.50 34.97 11.02
C ASP A 54 14.06 33.50 10.94
N LEU A 55 13.70 32.95 12.10
CA LEU A 55 13.21 31.57 12.24
C LEU A 55 11.70 31.46 11.96
N SER A 56 11.02 32.55 11.65
CA SER A 56 9.61 32.53 11.30
C SER A 56 9.38 32.05 9.87
N LEU A 57 8.13 31.66 9.57
CA LEU A 57 7.67 31.46 8.20
C LEU A 57 7.65 32.75 7.36
N HIS A 58 8.02 33.90 7.96
CA HIS A 58 8.05 35.22 7.35
C HIS A 58 9.46 35.75 7.08
N ALA A 59 10.50 34.93 7.29
CA ALA A 59 11.90 35.19 6.94
C ALA A 59 12.12 35.64 5.48
N PHE A 60 11.11 35.39 4.66
CA PHE A 60 11.06 35.65 3.24
C PHE A 60 10.38 36.99 2.97
N ARG A 61 11.15 38.05 2.74
CA ARG A 61 10.61 39.35 2.28
C ARG A 61 11.52 40.06 1.27
N ASP A 62 12.15 39.31 0.37
CA ASP A 62 12.81 39.92 -0.79
C ASP A 62 12.34 39.28 -2.10
N TYR A 63 12.20 40.11 -3.14
CA TYR A 63 11.81 39.68 -4.49
C TYR A 63 12.99 39.17 -5.31
N SER A 64 14.13 38.87 -4.68
CA SER A 64 15.26 38.26 -5.37
C SER A 64 14.87 36.86 -5.89
N PRO A 65 15.44 36.37 -7.01
CA PRO A 65 15.15 35.02 -7.47
C PRO A 65 15.38 33.94 -6.41
N PRO A 66 16.46 33.99 -5.60
CA PRO A 66 16.60 33.10 -4.43
C PRO A 66 15.48 33.30 -3.41
N GLY A 67 15.14 34.54 -3.05
CA GLY A 67 14.06 34.85 -2.11
C GLY A 67 12.72 34.25 -2.52
N VAL A 68 12.32 34.41 -3.78
CA VAL A 68 11.07 33.84 -4.33
C VAL A 68 11.12 32.30 -4.33
N VAL A 69 12.24 31.69 -4.71
CA VAL A 69 12.35 30.23 -4.75
C VAL A 69 12.34 29.61 -3.34
N PHE A 70 13.17 30.11 -2.42
CA PHE A 70 13.27 29.56 -1.08
C PHE A 70 12.02 29.86 -0.25
N SER A 71 11.36 31.00 -0.45
CA SER A 71 10.08 31.32 0.22
C SER A 71 8.92 30.40 -0.14
N GLY A 72 9.06 29.65 -1.23
CA GLY A 72 8.08 28.68 -1.68
C GLY A 72 8.31 27.25 -1.23
N ILE A 73 9.49 26.93 -0.71
CA ILE A 73 9.90 25.53 -0.49
C ILE A 73 9.08 24.85 0.61
N ASP A 74 8.61 25.59 1.62
CA ASP A 74 7.66 25.09 2.61
C ASP A 74 6.33 24.64 1.96
N GLY A 75 5.98 25.19 0.79
CA GLY A 75 4.86 24.74 -0.06
C GLY A 75 5.04 23.35 -0.65
N LEU A 76 6.17 22.67 -0.41
CA LEU A 76 6.37 21.25 -0.71
C LEU A 76 6.00 20.33 0.44
N LEU A 77 5.85 20.84 1.68
CA LEU A 77 5.36 20.07 2.83
C LEU A 77 4.02 19.35 2.59
N PRO A 78 3.05 19.94 1.84
CA PRO A 78 1.81 19.26 1.49
C PRO A 78 1.99 17.89 0.82
N LEU A 79 3.14 17.64 0.16
CA LEU A 79 3.46 16.34 -0.45
C LEU A 79 3.35 15.20 0.56
N PHE A 80 3.79 15.40 1.81
CA PHE A 80 3.76 14.36 2.82
C PHE A 80 2.34 13.94 3.18
N PHE A 81 1.47 14.90 3.50
CA PHE A 81 0.08 14.62 3.84
C PHE A 81 -0.70 14.05 2.65
N LEU A 82 -0.42 14.54 1.44
CA LEU A 82 -1.00 14.04 0.21
C LEU A 82 -0.62 12.57 -0.03
N LEU A 83 0.66 12.21 0.09
CA LEU A 83 1.13 10.83 -0.05
C LEU A 83 0.62 9.92 1.08
N SER A 84 0.52 10.43 2.31
CA SER A 84 0.00 9.68 3.45
C SER A 84 -1.48 9.35 3.29
N GLY A 85 -2.31 10.34 2.94
CA GLY A 85 -3.72 10.14 2.64
C GLY A 85 -3.92 9.21 1.44
N PHE A 86 -3.14 9.40 0.37
CA PHE A 86 -3.13 8.54 -0.80
C PHE A 86 -2.83 7.08 -0.46
N ALA A 87 -1.71 6.80 0.22
CA ALA A 87 -1.28 5.43 0.49
C ALA A 87 -2.27 4.67 1.37
N VAL A 88 -2.85 5.34 2.37
CA VAL A 88 -3.87 4.75 3.24
C VAL A 88 -5.13 4.46 2.45
N TYR A 89 -5.65 5.44 1.70
CA TYR A 89 -6.94 5.29 1.03
C TYR A 89 -6.87 4.33 -0.16
N TYR A 90 -5.76 4.33 -0.92
CA TYR A 90 -5.54 3.39 -2.00
C TYR A 90 -5.49 1.95 -1.48
N GLY A 91 -4.78 1.70 -0.37
CA GLY A 91 -4.68 0.37 0.23
C GLY A 91 -6.01 -0.12 0.83
N LEU A 92 -6.65 0.69 1.69
CA LEU A 92 -7.91 0.33 2.33
C LEU A 92 -9.07 0.28 1.34
N GLY A 93 -9.15 1.25 0.44
CA GLY A 93 -10.17 1.31 -0.59
C GLY A 93 -10.06 0.17 -1.59
N GLY A 94 -8.84 -0.20 -2.01
CA GLY A 94 -8.62 -1.37 -2.84
C GLY A 94 -9.10 -2.66 -2.18
N ALA A 95 -8.81 -2.85 -0.89
CA ALA A 95 -9.31 -4.00 -0.14
C ALA A 95 -10.85 -4.00 -0.03
N ALA A 96 -11.47 -2.85 0.29
CA ALA A 96 -12.92 -2.72 0.40
C ALA A 96 -13.66 -2.95 -0.94
N LEU A 97 -13.10 -2.47 -2.05
CA LEU A 97 -13.65 -2.69 -3.38
C LEU A 97 -13.51 -4.15 -3.82
N ALA A 98 -12.38 -4.78 -3.51
CA ALA A 98 -12.11 -6.18 -3.83
C ALA A 98 -12.76 -7.18 -2.86
N GLY A 99 -13.53 -6.71 -1.86
CA GLY A 99 -14.13 -7.59 -0.83
C GLY A 99 -13.10 -8.29 0.07
N LYS A 100 -11.85 -7.82 0.08
CA LYS A 100 -10.78 -8.37 0.92
C LYS A 100 -10.95 -7.90 2.36
N ARG A 101 -10.53 -8.73 3.32
CA ARG A 101 -10.60 -8.39 4.75
C ARG A 101 -9.76 -7.14 5.03
N LEU A 102 -10.39 -6.10 5.58
CA LEU A 102 -9.71 -4.90 6.06
C LEU A 102 -8.88 -5.23 7.32
N PRO A 103 -7.70 -4.60 7.50
CA PRO A 103 -6.87 -4.81 8.68
C PRO A 103 -7.62 -4.41 9.95
N GLY A 104 -7.32 -5.05 11.09
CA GLY A 104 -7.80 -4.61 12.40
C GLY A 104 -7.26 -3.22 12.75
N SER A 105 -8.01 -2.45 13.54
CA SER A 105 -7.58 -1.10 13.96
C SER A 105 -6.30 -1.14 14.81
N ARG A 106 -6.17 -2.16 15.67
CA ARG A 106 -4.95 -2.43 16.45
C ARG A 106 -3.77 -2.79 15.55
N ASP A 107 -3.96 -3.68 14.58
CA ASP A 107 -2.90 -4.10 13.65
C ASP A 107 -2.42 -2.93 12.79
N PHE A 108 -3.34 -2.08 12.34
CA PHE A 108 -3.03 -0.86 11.59
C PHE A 108 -2.17 0.08 12.43
N LEU A 109 -2.60 0.42 13.65
CA LEU A 109 -1.85 1.31 14.55
C LEU A 109 -0.51 0.73 14.94
N PHE A 110 -0.43 -0.57 15.23
CA PHE A 110 0.82 -1.23 15.59
C PHE A 110 1.85 -1.17 14.46
N LYS A 111 1.46 -1.52 13.23
CA LYS A 111 2.33 -1.41 12.04
C LYS A 111 2.78 0.03 11.78
N ARG A 112 1.87 0.99 11.99
CA ARG A 112 2.17 2.41 11.83
C ARG A 112 3.11 2.92 12.92
N ALA A 113 2.90 2.49 14.16
CA ALA A 113 3.72 2.81 15.32
C ALA A 113 5.15 2.32 15.13
N LEU A 114 5.34 1.05 14.77
CA LEU A 114 6.67 0.47 14.53
C LEU A 114 7.45 1.19 13.44
N ARG A 115 6.76 1.75 12.45
CA ARG A 115 7.40 2.51 11.36
C ARG A 115 7.83 3.91 11.80
N LEU A 116 7.05 4.59 12.63
CA LEU A 116 7.20 6.03 12.88
C LEU A 116 7.82 6.34 14.26
N LEU A 117 7.34 5.66 15.31
CA LEU A 117 7.66 6.02 16.70
C LEU A 117 9.10 5.69 17.11
N PRO A 118 9.70 4.53 16.78
CA PRO A 118 10.97 4.16 17.39
C PRO A 118 12.10 5.15 17.07
N VAL A 119 12.25 5.51 15.80
CA VAL A 119 13.27 6.48 15.38
C VAL A 119 12.99 7.87 15.93
N TYR A 120 11.71 8.28 15.98
CA TYR A 120 11.34 9.56 16.57
C TYR A 120 11.67 9.62 18.06
N VAL A 121 11.25 8.63 18.84
CA VAL A 121 11.49 8.60 20.29
C VAL A 121 12.99 8.60 20.58
N VAL A 122 13.79 7.82 19.86
CA VAL A 122 15.25 7.80 20.04
C VAL A 122 15.84 9.18 19.74
N ILE A 123 15.54 9.77 18.59
CA ILE A 123 16.07 11.10 18.22
C ILE A 123 15.57 12.17 19.19
N PHE A 124 14.29 12.13 19.57
CA PHE A 124 13.69 13.06 20.53
C PHE A 124 14.40 13.02 21.87
N LEU A 125 14.59 11.84 22.44
CA LEU A 125 15.28 11.69 23.72
C LEU A 125 16.74 12.15 23.64
N VAL A 126 17.45 11.80 22.57
CA VAL A 126 18.83 12.25 22.35
C VAL A 126 18.91 13.77 22.27
N VAL A 127 18.04 14.41 21.48
CA VAL A 127 18.00 15.87 21.33
C VAL A 127 17.56 16.56 22.61
N TRP A 128 16.57 16.01 23.33
CA TRP A 128 16.08 16.53 24.60
C TRP A 128 17.17 16.49 25.68
N VAL A 129 17.87 15.35 25.82
CA VAL A 129 19.02 15.24 26.73
C VAL A 129 20.13 16.20 26.33
N TRP A 130 20.44 16.29 25.04
CA TRP A 130 21.49 17.16 24.53
C TRP A 130 21.22 18.64 24.77
N ARG A 131 19.96 19.09 24.63
CA ARG A 131 19.56 20.49 24.85
C ARG A 131 19.38 20.86 26.31
N TYR A 132 18.74 20.00 27.09
CA TYR A 132 18.26 20.37 28.43
C TYR A 132 19.02 19.68 29.57
N GLY A 133 19.97 18.80 29.25
CA GLY A 133 20.78 18.10 30.26
C GLY A 133 19.98 17.23 31.23
N GLY A 134 18.73 16.86 30.90
CA GLY A 134 17.83 16.13 31.79
C GLY A 134 17.21 16.97 32.92
N GLY A 135 17.31 18.30 32.86
CA GLY A 135 16.78 19.20 33.88
C GLY A 135 15.25 19.15 34.01
N THR A 136 14.75 19.27 35.25
CA THR A 136 13.32 19.09 35.55
C THR A 136 12.42 20.22 35.06
N SER A 137 12.98 21.36 34.65
CA SER A 137 12.22 22.49 34.12
C SER A 137 11.59 22.24 32.75
N GLN A 138 11.89 21.10 32.09
CA GLN A 138 11.47 20.79 30.72
C GLN A 138 10.66 19.48 30.59
N TRP A 139 10.20 18.87 31.70
CA TRP A 139 9.40 17.64 31.66
C TRP A 139 8.11 17.78 30.86
N LEU A 140 7.50 18.96 30.87
CA LEU A 140 6.28 19.21 30.12
C LEU A 140 6.52 19.04 28.60
N ASP A 141 7.71 19.41 28.12
CA ASP A 141 8.08 19.23 26.73
C ASP A 141 8.25 17.75 26.35
N LEU A 142 8.76 16.95 27.29
CA LEU A 142 8.82 15.49 27.13
C LEU A 142 7.41 14.91 27.02
N VAL A 143 6.46 15.37 27.86
CA VAL A 143 5.07 14.92 27.81
C VAL A 143 4.42 15.31 26.48
N TRP A 144 4.51 16.57 26.04
CA TRP A 144 3.94 17.00 24.76
C TRP A 144 4.56 16.27 23.57
N GLY A 145 5.88 16.15 23.54
CA GLY A 145 6.62 15.53 22.45
C GLY A 145 6.43 14.02 22.35
N LEU A 146 6.46 13.29 23.46
CA LEU A 146 6.27 11.83 23.46
C LEU A 146 4.80 11.42 23.35
N SER A 147 3.86 12.24 23.82
CA SER A 147 2.42 12.02 23.59
C SER A 147 1.99 12.33 22.17
N LEU A 148 2.86 12.98 21.38
CA LEU A 148 2.58 13.43 20.01
C LEU A 148 1.42 14.42 19.93
N PHE A 149 1.27 15.28 20.93
CA PHE A 149 0.27 16.36 20.96
C PHE A 149 0.87 17.75 20.74
N GLN A 150 2.19 17.88 20.59
CA GLN A 150 2.87 19.18 20.49
C GLN A 150 2.34 20.07 19.36
N SER A 151 1.71 19.53 18.32
CA SER A 151 1.07 20.32 17.25
C SER A 151 -0.08 21.21 17.75
N TRP A 152 -0.65 20.94 18.92
CA TRP A 152 -1.72 21.72 19.54
C TRP A 152 -1.21 22.84 20.46
N SER A 153 0.10 22.92 20.70
CA SER A 153 0.69 23.89 21.61
C SER A 153 1.63 24.83 20.87
N THR A 154 1.34 26.12 20.89
CA THR A 154 2.23 27.16 20.37
C THR A 154 3.60 27.14 21.07
N GLU A 155 3.64 26.79 22.36
CA GLU A 155 4.87 26.75 23.16
C GLU A 155 5.74 25.53 22.85
N HIS A 156 5.13 24.35 22.65
CA HIS A 156 5.86 23.09 22.57
C HIS A 156 6.11 22.58 21.14
N ILE A 157 5.41 23.12 20.14
CA ILE A 157 5.45 22.62 18.76
C ILE A 157 6.87 22.57 18.15
N PHE A 158 7.71 23.56 18.44
CA PHE A 158 9.07 23.68 17.87
C PHE A 158 10.21 23.53 18.89
N ARG A 159 9.91 23.09 20.11
CA ARG A 159 10.84 23.25 21.23
C ARG A 159 12.00 22.24 21.22
N THR A 160 11.72 20.93 21.16
CA THR A 160 12.79 19.90 21.07
C THR A 160 13.18 19.57 19.63
N ILE A 161 12.22 19.13 18.81
CA ILE A 161 12.43 18.82 17.39
C ILE A 161 11.45 19.65 16.58
N ASP A 162 11.92 20.75 15.98
CA ASP A 162 11.12 21.63 15.13
C ASP A 162 10.26 20.87 14.10
N PRO A 163 10.81 19.98 13.26
CA PRO A 163 10.01 19.23 12.29
C PRO A 163 9.07 18.18 12.90
N GLY A 164 9.12 17.95 14.21
CA GLY A 164 8.41 16.90 14.92
C GLY A 164 6.88 17.06 14.90
N TRP A 165 6.37 18.28 14.74
CA TRP A 165 4.92 18.53 14.64
C TRP A 165 4.25 17.75 13.49
N TYR A 166 4.97 17.54 12.38
CA TYR A 166 4.44 16.76 11.25
C TYR A 166 4.07 15.34 11.69
N LEU A 167 4.93 14.71 12.50
CA LEU A 167 4.67 13.38 13.03
C LEU A 167 3.48 13.40 14.00
N SER A 168 3.35 14.45 14.82
CA SER A 168 2.20 14.63 15.72
C SER A 168 0.89 14.64 14.94
N VAL A 169 0.81 15.39 13.84
CA VAL A 169 -0.37 15.43 12.97
C VAL A 169 -0.61 14.07 12.29
N GLU A 170 0.44 13.48 11.71
CA GLU A 170 0.37 12.18 11.02
C GLU A 170 -0.11 11.05 11.95
N TRP A 171 0.35 11.05 13.21
CA TRP A 171 -0.08 10.08 14.22
C TRP A 171 -1.55 10.26 14.57
N GLN A 172 -2.00 11.49 14.76
CA GLN A 172 -3.41 11.78 15.05
C GLN A 172 -4.33 11.38 13.88
N PHE A 173 -3.93 11.62 12.62
CA PHE A 173 -4.66 11.06 11.48
C PHE A 173 -4.65 9.53 11.46
N SER A 174 -3.58 8.90 11.93
CA SER A 174 -3.53 7.44 12.08
C SER A 174 -4.57 6.94 13.09
N LEU A 175 -4.78 7.67 14.19
CA LEU A 175 -5.84 7.37 15.16
C LEU A 175 -7.23 7.54 14.52
N VAL A 176 -7.47 8.64 13.81
CA VAL A 176 -8.74 8.85 13.07
C VAL A 176 -8.97 7.73 12.06
N VAL A 177 -7.95 7.31 11.33
CA VAL A 177 -8.06 6.19 10.39
C VAL A 177 -8.43 4.90 11.12
N ALA A 178 -7.78 4.63 12.25
CA ALA A 178 -7.99 3.40 13.01
C ALA A 178 -9.39 3.31 13.62
N PHE A 179 -9.86 4.40 14.22
CA PHE A 179 -11.09 4.40 15.02
C PHE A 179 -12.32 4.90 14.28
N VAL A 180 -12.16 5.65 13.19
CA VAL A 180 -13.29 6.19 12.40
C VAL A 180 -13.31 5.60 11.00
N LEU A 181 -12.20 5.74 10.25
CA LEU A 181 -12.20 5.36 8.84
C LEU A 181 -12.31 3.84 8.65
N LEU A 182 -11.57 3.04 9.40
CA LEU A 182 -11.62 1.57 9.25
C LEU A 182 -13.03 1.00 9.56
N PRO A 183 -13.70 1.36 10.67
CA PRO A 183 -15.10 0.99 10.89
C PRO A 183 -16.03 1.46 9.76
N TRP A 184 -15.88 2.70 9.29
CA TRP A 184 -16.64 3.22 8.16
C TRP A 184 -16.44 2.38 6.90
N MET A 185 -15.20 2.10 6.52
CA MET A 185 -14.85 1.29 5.35
C MET A 185 -15.39 -0.14 5.45
N ARG A 186 -15.43 -0.73 6.66
CA ARG A 186 -16.09 -2.03 6.90
C ARG A 186 -17.60 -1.93 6.71
N ALA A 187 -18.23 -0.90 7.27
CA ALA A 187 -19.68 -0.71 7.15
C ALA A 187 -20.11 -0.56 5.68
N ILE A 188 -19.38 0.23 4.88
CA ILE A 188 -19.72 0.43 3.46
C ILE A 188 -19.30 -0.75 2.57
N SER A 189 -18.47 -1.68 3.05
CA SER A 189 -17.99 -2.81 2.24
C SER A 189 -19.10 -3.81 1.89
N SER A 190 -20.20 -3.82 2.63
CA SER A 190 -21.40 -4.61 2.29
C SER A 190 -22.35 -3.88 1.34
N TRP A 191 -22.16 -2.58 1.09
CA TRP A 191 -23.07 -1.79 0.27
C TRP A 191 -22.93 -2.14 -1.22
N PRO A 192 -23.98 -1.91 -2.03
CA PRO A 192 -23.90 -1.98 -3.49
C PRO A 192 -22.79 -1.09 -4.04
N MET A 193 -22.16 -1.47 -5.16
CA MET A 193 -20.96 -0.81 -5.68
C MET A 193 -21.08 0.72 -5.83
N ARG A 194 -22.22 1.21 -6.34
CA ARG A 194 -22.45 2.67 -6.50
C ARG A 194 -22.49 3.39 -5.16
N SER A 195 -23.24 2.85 -4.20
CA SER A 195 -23.34 3.40 -2.85
C SER A 195 -22.02 3.27 -2.09
N ARG A 196 -21.27 2.18 -2.31
CA ARG A 196 -19.93 1.98 -1.74
C ARG A 196 -18.96 3.06 -2.23
N LEU A 197 -18.92 3.33 -3.53
CA LEU A 197 -18.09 4.40 -4.10
C LEU A 197 -18.51 5.78 -3.59
N ALA A 198 -19.81 6.06 -3.47
CA ALA A 198 -20.30 7.29 -2.85
C ALA A 198 -19.91 7.38 -1.36
N GLY A 199 -20.01 6.28 -0.61
CA GLY A 199 -19.56 6.19 0.78
C GLY A 199 -18.05 6.38 0.94
N MET A 200 -17.26 6.00 -0.07
CA MET A 200 -15.82 6.27 -0.12
C MET A 200 -15.49 7.74 -0.41
N LEU A 201 -16.41 8.52 -0.99
CA LEU A 201 -16.20 9.97 -1.15
C LEU A 201 -16.43 10.75 0.15
N ALA A 202 -17.23 10.23 1.08
CA ALA A 202 -17.58 10.97 2.29
C ALA A 202 -16.36 11.33 3.18
N PRO A 203 -15.46 10.39 3.56
CA PRO A 203 -14.30 10.73 4.39
C PRO A 203 -13.39 11.83 3.80
N PRO A 204 -12.92 11.77 2.54
CA PRO A 204 -12.11 12.84 1.99
C PRO A 204 -12.79 14.21 2.00
N LEU A 205 -14.09 14.26 1.65
CA LEU A 205 -14.84 15.52 1.63
C LEU A 205 -15.03 16.10 3.03
N ILE A 206 -15.24 15.25 4.05
CA ILE A 206 -15.29 15.66 5.45
C ILE A 206 -13.94 16.25 5.89
N PHE A 207 -12.82 15.61 5.53
CA PHE A 207 -11.48 16.13 5.83
C PHE A 207 -11.23 17.50 5.20
N VAL A 208 -11.65 17.70 3.95
CA VAL A 208 -11.60 19.00 3.26
C VAL A 208 -12.46 20.04 3.98
N ALA A 209 -13.70 19.69 4.32
CA ALA A 209 -14.62 20.57 5.03
C ALA A 209 -14.08 20.98 6.42
N ILE A 210 -13.44 20.07 7.15
CA ILE A 210 -12.85 20.33 8.48
C ILE A 210 -11.81 21.45 8.40
N THR A 211 -10.87 21.40 7.45
CA THR A 211 -9.87 22.47 7.30
C THR A 211 -10.50 23.78 6.88
N ILE A 212 -11.45 23.73 5.94
CA ILE A 212 -12.14 24.95 5.49
C ILE A 212 -12.81 25.63 6.66
N TRP A 213 -13.59 24.88 7.44
CA TRP A 213 -14.28 25.38 8.62
C TRP A 213 -13.29 25.86 9.70
N TRP A 214 -12.28 25.07 10.04
CA TRP A 214 -11.31 25.38 11.07
C TRP A 214 -10.55 26.67 10.76
N LYS A 215 -9.90 26.77 9.60
CA LYS A 215 -9.11 27.95 9.23
C LYS A 215 -9.99 29.19 9.06
N SER A 216 -11.16 29.05 8.44
CA SER A 216 -12.11 30.17 8.35
C SER A 216 -12.53 30.66 9.73
N SER A 217 -12.70 29.77 10.71
CA SER A 217 -13.02 30.13 12.09
C SER A 217 -11.86 30.85 12.79
N LEU A 218 -10.61 30.45 12.56
CA LEU A 218 -9.43 31.13 13.08
C LEU A 218 -9.30 32.53 12.49
N ILE A 219 -9.49 32.65 11.16
CA ILE A 219 -9.45 33.92 10.44
C ILE A 219 -10.55 34.86 10.94
N ALA A 220 -11.79 34.38 11.05
CA ALA A 220 -12.93 35.18 11.51
C ALA A 220 -12.76 35.67 12.96
N ARG A 221 -12.03 34.93 13.80
CA ARG A 221 -11.70 35.31 15.18
C ARG A 221 -10.43 36.15 15.30
N GLY A 222 -9.75 36.45 14.19
CA GLY A 222 -8.50 37.20 14.21
C GLY A 222 -7.36 36.51 14.95
N VAL A 223 -7.34 35.17 14.96
CA VAL A 223 -6.28 34.41 15.64
C VAL A 223 -4.92 34.73 14.99
N PRO A 224 -3.92 35.22 15.75
CA PRO A 224 -2.63 35.60 15.19
C PRO A 224 -1.94 34.44 14.48
N GLY A 225 -1.18 34.72 13.41
CA GLY A 225 -0.39 33.69 12.69
C GLY A 225 0.69 33.03 13.55
N SER A 226 1.10 33.69 14.64
CA SER A 226 2.04 33.17 15.64
C SER A 226 1.42 32.10 16.56
N GLU A 227 0.10 31.93 16.57
CA GLU A 227 -0.59 30.88 17.34
C GLU A 227 -0.46 29.52 16.66
N PHE A 228 0.77 29.02 16.59
CA PHE A 228 1.10 27.79 15.88
C PHE A 228 0.30 26.59 16.35
N GLY A 229 -0.07 26.51 17.63
CA GLY A 229 -0.92 25.43 18.15
C GLY A 229 -2.30 25.36 17.49
N SER A 230 -2.79 26.45 16.89
CA SER A 230 -4.03 26.48 16.13
C SER A 230 -3.80 26.24 14.64
N TRP A 231 -2.77 26.89 14.07
CA TRP A 231 -2.48 26.82 12.63
C TRP A 231 -1.82 25.51 12.19
N PHE A 232 -1.14 24.80 13.09
CA PHE A 232 -0.51 23.51 12.82
C PHE A 232 -1.24 22.30 13.42
N ALA A 233 -2.36 22.52 14.12
CA ALA A 233 -3.20 21.44 14.60
C ALA A 233 -3.72 20.58 13.44
N PRO A 234 -4.02 19.29 13.66
CA PRO A 234 -4.52 18.38 12.62
C PRO A 234 -5.69 18.91 11.79
N PRO A 235 -6.70 19.64 12.34
CA PRO A 235 -7.76 20.21 11.52
C PRO A 235 -7.26 21.14 10.40
N SER A 236 -6.16 21.86 10.60
CA SER A 236 -5.54 22.72 9.58
C SER A 236 -4.92 21.95 8.42
N TRP A 237 -4.61 20.67 8.61
CA TRP A 237 -3.93 19.83 7.61
C TRP A 237 -4.84 18.76 6.98
N ALA A 238 -6.07 18.63 7.48
CA ALA A 238 -7.01 17.60 7.05
C ALA A 238 -7.33 17.69 5.55
N TYR A 239 -7.42 18.90 4.97
CA TYR A 239 -7.59 19.15 3.54
C TYR A 239 -6.57 18.38 2.70
N LEU A 240 -5.29 18.49 3.03
CA LEU A 240 -4.21 17.89 2.26
C LEU A 240 -4.23 16.37 2.33
N TYR A 241 -4.56 15.83 3.51
CA TYR A 241 -4.77 14.41 3.70
C TYR A 241 -5.99 13.91 2.91
N GLY A 242 -7.09 14.66 2.94
CA GLY A 242 -8.32 14.40 2.17
C GLY A 242 -8.10 14.44 0.65
N MET A 243 -7.32 15.40 0.15
CA MET A 243 -6.92 15.43 -1.27
C MET A 243 -6.08 14.21 -1.65
N GLY A 244 -5.25 13.71 -0.73
CA GLY A 244 -4.51 12.47 -0.90
C GLY A 244 -5.45 11.27 -1.03
N MET A 245 -6.46 11.21 -0.16
CA MET A 245 -7.49 10.17 -0.22
C MET A 245 -8.26 10.20 -1.55
N LEU A 246 -8.65 11.39 -2.04
CA LEU A 246 -9.32 11.57 -3.34
C LEU A 246 -8.46 11.08 -4.50
N LEU A 247 -7.16 11.38 -4.48
CA LEU A 247 -6.21 10.86 -5.47
C LEU A 247 -6.14 9.32 -5.41
N GLY A 248 -6.14 8.74 -4.22
CA GLY A 248 -6.19 7.29 -4.02
C GLY A 248 -7.45 6.67 -4.63
N LEU A 249 -8.60 7.28 -4.37
CA LEU A 249 -9.88 6.85 -4.94
C LEU A 249 -9.90 6.98 -6.47
N ALA A 250 -9.37 8.06 -7.03
CA ALA A 250 -9.30 8.24 -8.49
C ALA A 250 -8.51 7.13 -9.18
N LEU A 251 -7.41 6.68 -8.56
CA LEU A 251 -6.57 5.58 -9.06
C LEU A 251 -7.21 4.20 -8.85
N LEU A 252 -8.11 4.04 -7.88
CA LEU A 252 -8.90 2.83 -7.71
C LEU A 252 -9.98 2.69 -8.80
N VAL A 253 -10.65 3.80 -9.14
CA VAL A 253 -11.67 3.83 -10.20
C VAL A 253 -11.05 3.64 -11.57
N ARG A 254 -9.85 4.20 -11.80
CA ARG A 254 -9.18 4.17 -13.10
C ARG A 254 -7.72 3.77 -12.92
N ARG A 255 -7.34 2.60 -13.43
CA ARG A 255 -6.00 2.05 -13.19
C ARG A 255 -4.86 2.96 -13.72
N PRO A 256 -3.71 3.04 -13.03
CA PRO A 256 -2.61 3.94 -13.38
C PRO A 256 -2.05 3.74 -14.80
N ASP A 257 -2.07 2.50 -15.30
CA ASP A 257 -1.63 2.13 -16.65
C ASP A 257 -2.42 2.83 -17.76
N ARG A 258 -3.63 3.31 -17.46
CA ARG A 258 -4.49 4.06 -18.38
C ARG A 258 -4.32 5.59 -18.30
N TRP A 259 -3.49 6.10 -17.39
CA TRP A 259 -3.27 7.55 -17.21
C TRP A 259 -2.08 8.07 -18.01
N ARG A 260 -1.57 7.28 -18.96
CA ARG A 260 -0.36 7.65 -19.70
C ARG A 260 -0.62 8.86 -20.59
N LEU A 261 0.26 9.85 -20.50
CA LEU A 261 0.25 11.00 -21.39
C LEU A 261 1.45 10.91 -22.36
N PRO A 262 1.29 11.28 -23.63
CA PRO A 262 2.41 11.32 -24.56
C PRO A 262 3.43 12.37 -24.13
N ARG A 263 4.69 12.22 -24.55
CA ARG A 263 5.68 13.31 -24.35
C ARG A 263 5.25 14.52 -25.17
N PRO A 264 5.38 15.76 -24.66
CA PRO A 264 6.05 16.18 -23.42
C PRO A 264 5.10 16.40 -22.21
N PHE A 265 3.84 15.99 -22.29
CA PHE A 265 2.80 16.39 -21.33
C PHE A 265 3.07 16.08 -19.86
N PRO A 266 3.61 14.90 -19.46
CA PRO A 266 3.95 14.66 -18.06
C PRO A 266 4.92 15.69 -17.48
N THR A 267 5.91 16.12 -18.26
CA THR A 267 6.86 17.16 -17.86
C THR A 267 6.19 18.53 -17.80
N LEU A 268 5.31 18.85 -18.77
CA LEU A 268 4.55 20.10 -18.74
C LEU A 268 3.66 20.21 -17.49
N VAL A 269 3.04 19.10 -17.04
CA VAL A 269 2.27 19.06 -15.79
C VAL A 269 3.17 19.39 -14.59
N VAL A 270 4.36 18.78 -14.50
CA VAL A 270 5.33 19.08 -13.44
C VAL A 270 5.76 20.55 -13.47
N VAL A 271 6.09 21.08 -14.65
CA VAL A 271 6.49 22.48 -14.84
C VAL A 271 5.36 23.43 -14.48
N ALA A 272 4.11 23.12 -14.83
CA ALA A 272 2.94 23.92 -14.46
C ALA A 272 2.76 23.97 -12.94
N GLY A 273 2.87 22.83 -12.25
CA GLY A 273 2.83 22.78 -10.79
C GLY A 273 3.97 23.59 -10.14
N THR A 274 5.20 23.45 -10.63
CA THR A 274 6.34 24.23 -10.12
C THR A 274 6.16 25.73 -10.38
N SER A 275 5.64 26.11 -11.55
CA SER A 275 5.35 27.51 -11.89
C SER A 275 4.26 28.09 -11.00
N TRP A 276 3.25 27.30 -10.67
CA TRP A 276 2.22 27.66 -9.70
C TRP A 276 2.83 27.95 -8.32
N LEU A 277 3.77 27.12 -7.85
CA LEU A 277 4.45 27.37 -6.58
C LEU A 277 5.23 28.69 -6.60
N VAL A 278 5.97 28.96 -7.67
CA VAL A 278 6.74 30.21 -7.83
C VAL A 278 5.79 31.41 -7.82
N TRP A 279 4.68 31.34 -8.56
CA TRP A 279 3.67 32.41 -8.55
C TRP A 279 3.07 32.61 -7.16
N LEU A 280 2.70 31.53 -6.47
CA LEU A 280 2.10 31.59 -5.14
C LEU A 280 3.08 32.19 -4.12
N SER A 281 4.36 31.87 -4.24
CA SER A 281 5.43 32.41 -3.39
C SER A 281 5.59 33.92 -3.62
N SER A 282 5.63 34.37 -4.87
CA SER A 282 5.61 35.79 -5.22
C SER A 282 4.34 36.51 -4.70
N ALA A 283 3.17 35.88 -4.80
CA ALA A 283 1.92 36.44 -4.29
C ALA A 283 1.87 36.54 -2.76
N ARG A 284 2.51 35.58 -2.07
CA ARG A 284 2.70 35.59 -0.61
C ARG A 284 3.61 36.74 -0.18
N LEU A 285 4.70 37.00 -0.94
CA LEU A 285 5.57 38.17 -0.74
C LEU A 285 4.82 39.49 -0.99
N GLY A 286 3.89 39.50 -1.96
CA GLY A 286 3.00 40.62 -2.31
C GLY A 286 1.99 41.06 -1.26
N THR A 287 2.12 40.62 0.00
CA THR A 287 1.25 40.94 1.15
C THR A 287 -0.20 40.45 1.05
N SER A 288 -0.50 39.51 0.15
CA SER A 288 -1.84 38.90 0.11
C SER A 288 -2.08 38.09 1.40
N LEU A 289 -2.96 38.61 2.26
CA LEU A 289 -3.35 37.95 3.51
C LEU A 289 -4.01 36.60 3.24
N PHE A 290 -4.87 36.53 2.21
CA PHE A 290 -5.51 35.28 1.79
C PHE A 290 -4.48 34.23 1.37
N VAL A 291 -3.54 34.59 0.48
CA VAL A 291 -2.50 33.64 0.04
C VAL A 291 -1.65 33.19 1.22
N SER A 292 -1.29 34.11 2.13
CA SER A 292 -0.50 33.77 3.31
C SER A 292 -1.23 32.80 4.24
N GLN A 293 -2.52 33.00 4.47
CA GLN A 293 -3.33 32.14 5.34
C GLN A 293 -3.64 30.78 4.71
N TRP A 294 -3.79 30.70 3.38
CA TRP A 294 -4.14 29.50 2.64
C TRP A 294 -2.98 28.89 1.84
N PHE A 295 -1.75 29.28 2.15
CA PHE A 295 -0.58 28.96 1.34
C PHE A 295 -0.38 27.45 1.15
N PHE A 296 -0.51 26.65 2.22
CA PHE A 296 -0.33 25.21 2.16
C PHE A 296 -1.44 24.50 1.37
N GLU A 297 -2.68 24.96 1.51
CA GLU A 297 -3.81 24.41 0.75
C GLU A 297 -3.77 24.81 -0.71
N LEU A 298 -3.25 26.00 -1.05
CA LEU A 298 -3.09 26.43 -2.44
C LEU A 298 -1.87 25.77 -3.10
N SER A 299 -0.77 25.59 -2.36
CA SER A 299 0.45 24.96 -2.87
C SER A 299 0.29 23.47 -3.18
N PHE A 300 -0.78 22.81 -2.70
CA PHE A 300 -1.05 21.39 -2.97
C PHE A 300 -1.07 20.99 -4.45
N LEU A 301 -1.38 21.94 -5.34
CA LEU A 301 -1.37 21.71 -6.79
C LEU A 301 0.02 21.34 -7.29
N THR A 302 1.08 21.81 -6.62
CA THR A 302 2.46 21.49 -6.93
C THR A 302 2.77 20.01 -6.71
N PRO A 303 2.67 19.45 -5.49
CA PRO A 303 2.89 18.02 -5.28
C PRO A 303 1.87 17.14 -6.01
N LEU A 304 0.61 17.59 -6.17
CA LEU A 304 -0.35 16.87 -7.00
C LEU A 304 0.13 16.75 -8.45
N SER A 305 0.60 17.85 -9.03
CA SER A 305 1.16 17.87 -10.39
C SER A 305 2.41 16.99 -10.50
N TRP A 306 3.27 16.96 -9.48
CA TRP A 306 4.44 16.09 -9.45
C TRP A 306 4.07 14.61 -9.39
N ILE A 307 3.08 14.25 -8.57
CA ILE A 307 2.55 12.89 -8.51
C ILE A 307 1.90 12.51 -9.83
N VAL A 308 1.00 13.34 -10.37
CA VAL A 308 0.34 13.08 -11.66
C VAL A 308 1.36 12.97 -12.78
N GLY A 309 2.35 13.87 -12.84
CA GLY A 309 3.45 13.79 -13.79
C GLY A 309 4.21 12.46 -13.69
N ALA A 310 4.62 12.06 -12.47
CA ALA A 310 5.31 10.80 -12.23
C ALA A 310 4.47 9.57 -12.64
N LEU A 311 3.17 9.59 -12.38
CA LEU A 311 2.25 8.50 -12.71
C LEU A 311 1.98 8.39 -14.20
N THR A 312 1.78 9.53 -14.87
CA THR A 312 1.43 9.63 -16.30
C THR A 312 2.64 9.45 -17.23
N ALA A 313 3.86 9.55 -16.69
CA ALA A 313 5.08 9.42 -17.46
C ALA A 313 5.34 8.00 -18.01
N ASP A 314 6.05 7.99 -19.14
CA ASP A 314 6.55 6.78 -19.76
C ASP A 314 7.42 5.96 -18.76
N PRO A 315 7.12 4.67 -18.54
CA PRO A 315 7.92 3.78 -17.69
C PRO A 315 9.41 3.72 -18.04
N ARG A 316 9.75 3.93 -19.32
CA ARG A 316 11.14 3.97 -19.82
C ARG A 316 11.70 5.38 -19.95
N GLY A 317 10.92 6.39 -19.55
CA GLY A 317 11.30 7.80 -19.60
C GLY A 317 12.27 8.19 -18.49
N TRP A 318 13.01 9.29 -18.73
CA TRP A 318 14.00 9.82 -17.80
C TRP A 318 13.42 10.13 -16.42
N MET A 319 12.20 10.68 -16.34
CA MET A 319 11.57 11.07 -15.06
C MET A 319 11.31 9.86 -14.16
N ARG A 320 10.71 8.79 -14.70
CA ARG A 320 10.52 7.55 -13.94
C ARG A 320 11.84 6.83 -13.67
N GLY A 321 12.79 6.88 -14.60
CA GLY A 321 14.15 6.36 -14.40
C GLY A 321 14.86 7.02 -13.23
N PHE A 322 14.83 8.35 -13.15
CA PHE A 322 15.40 9.15 -12.07
C PHE A 322 14.73 8.84 -10.72
N LEU A 323 13.40 8.91 -10.64
CA LEU A 323 12.66 8.66 -9.40
C LEU A 323 12.84 7.24 -8.86
N ARG A 324 13.07 6.26 -9.75
CA ARG A 324 13.33 4.85 -9.38
C ARG A 324 14.81 4.53 -9.20
N SER A 325 15.71 5.49 -9.42
CA SER A 325 17.15 5.27 -9.28
C SER A 325 17.49 4.82 -7.85
N PRO A 326 18.49 3.94 -7.66
CA PRO A 326 18.83 3.43 -6.33
C PRO A 326 19.15 4.53 -5.32
N VAL A 327 19.82 5.60 -5.77
CA VAL A 327 20.18 6.75 -4.93
C VAL A 327 18.93 7.50 -4.47
N VAL A 328 18.02 7.85 -5.38
CA VAL A 328 16.77 8.54 -5.00
C VAL A 328 15.93 7.67 -4.08
N GLN A 329 15.89 6.37 -4.30
CA GLN A 329 15.14 5.44 -3.44
C GLN A 329 15.77 5.32 -2.04
N LEU A 330 17.10 5.33 -1.94
CA LEU A 330 17.80 5.36 -0.66
C LEU A 330 17.52 6.66 0.10
N LEU A 331 17.62 7.81 -0.58
CA LEU A 331 17.31 9.12 0.01
C LEU A 331 15.85 9.19 0.44
N ALA A 332 14.92 8.73 -0.39
CA ALA A 332 13.50 8.65 -0.06
C ALA A 332 13.22 7.77 1.17
N ALA A 333 13.96 6.68 1.34
CA ALA A 333 13.86 5.80 2.50
C ALA A 333 14.40 6.48 3.77
N ALA A 334 15.55 7.15 3.67
CA ALA A 334 16.17 7.88 4.78
C ALA A 334 15.57 9.28 5.03
N SER A 335 14.57 9.70 4.24
CA SER A 335 14.03 11.06 4.27
C SER A 335 13.45 11.41 5.63
N PHE A 336 12.84 10.45 6.33
CA PHE A 336 12.22 10.68 7.64
C PHE A 336 13.26 10.89 8.74
N SER A 337 14.22 9.97 8.86
CA SER A 337 15.38 10.13 9.76
C SER A 337 16.12 11.45 9.54
N THR A 338 16.40 11.79 8.28
CA THR A 338 17.08 13.05 7.91
C THR A 338 16.24 14.26 8.30
N TYR A 339 14.93 14.22 8.02
CA TYR A 339 13.99 15.27 8.38
C TYR A 339 13.90 15.49 9.89
N LEU A 340 14.03 14.48 10.74
CA LEU A 340 14.02 14.68 12.20
C LEU A 340 15.30 15.33 12.73
N ILE A 341 16.45 15.07 12.10
CA ILE A 341 17.77 15.44 12.65
C ILE A 341 18.26 16.81 12.15
N HIS A 342 17.83 17.24 10.96
CA HIS A 342 18.41 18.43 10.32
C HIS A 342 18.30 19.71 11.17
N ALA A 343 17.13 19.99 11.76
CA ALA A 343 16.91 21.21 12.52
C ALA A 343 17.67 21.25 13.86
N PRO A 344 17.69 20.17 14.68
CA PRO A 344 18.57 20.10 15.84
C PRO A 344 20.06 20.32 15.51
N ILE A 345 20.57 19.65 14.47
CA ILE A 345 21.97 19.83 14.04
C ILE A 345 22.22 21.27 13.61
N LEU A 346 21.37 21.82 12.75
CA LEU A 346 21.48 23.21 12.29
C LEU A 346 21.53 24.17 13.48
N ARG A 347 20.57 24.07 14.42
CA ARG A 347 20.50 25.00 15.54
C ARG A 347 21.74 24.91 16.41
N SER A 348 22.24 23.71 16.69
CA SER A 348 23.43 23.55 17.51
C SER A 348 24.74 23.94 16.83
N LEU A 349 24.82 23.84 15.51
CA LEU A 349 25.97 24.38 14.76
C LEU A 349 25.96 25.91 14.75
N ASN A 350 24.76 26.51 14.68
CA ASN A 350 24.57 27.96 14.78
C ASN A 350 24.86 28.49 16.20
N GLU A 351 24.28 27.88 17.25
CA GLU A 351 24.46 28.29 18.66
C GLU A 351 25.91 28.19 19.16
N ARG A 352 26.76 27.42 18.46
CA ARG A 352 28.17 27.22 18.81
C ARG A 352 29.12 27.98 17.89
N ASP A 353 28.59 28.80 16.99
CA ASP A 353 29.36 29.56 16.00
C ASP A 353 30.29 28.67 15.14
N ILE A 354 29.95 27.39 14.94
CA ILE A 354 30.75 26.43 14.15
C ILE A 354 30.56 26.69 12.65
N LEU A 355 29.33 27.04 12.27
CA LEU A 355 28.97 27.43 10.91
C LEU A 355 28.36 28.82 10.97
N PRO A 356 28.85 29.78 10.16
CA PRO A 356 28.25 31.11 10.06
C PRO A 356 26.91 30.97 9.33
N MET A 357 25.90 30.65 10.11
CA MET A 357 24.53 30.46 9.66
C MET A 357 23.73 31.74 9.84
N ASP A 358 24.34 32.90 10.09
CA ASP A 358 23.72 34.22 10.27
C ASP A 358 24.22 35.24 9.23
N ILE A 359 25.02 34.78 8.26
CA ILE A 359 25.58 35.60 7.19
C ILE A 359 24.93 35.16 5.86
N PRO A 360 23.98 35.94 5.28
CA PRO A 360 23.27 35.55 4.05
C PRO A 360 24.21 35.25 2.87
N ALA A 361 25.33 35.98 2.77
CA ALA A 361 26.31 35.80 1.71
C ALA A 361 27.03 34.43 1.77
N LEU A 362 27.11 33.81 2.95
CA LEU A 362 27.75 32.51 3.16
C LEU A 362 26.75 31.35 3.11
N TRP A 363 25.45 31.64 2.98
CA TRP A 363 24.39 30.64 2.98
C TRP A 363 24.67 29.42 2.07
N PRO A 364 25.11 29.55 0.80
CA PRO A 364 25.35 28.37 -0.04
C PRO A 364 26.38 27.42 0.55
N PHE A 365 27.44 27.96 1.18
CA PHE A 365 28.49 27.18 1.82
C PHE A 365 27.98 26.55 3.11
N SER A 366 27.27 27.32 3.95
CA SER A 366 26.73 26.82 5.21
C SER A 366 25.65 25.76 5.00
N ALA A 367 24.79 25.93 3.98
CA ALA A 367 23.80 24.95 3.56
C ALA A 367 24.46 23.67 3.00
N MET A 368 25.51 23.80 2.17
CA MET A 368 26.26 22.64 1.68
C MET A 368 26.92 21.86 2.82
N ALA A 369 27.60 22.55 3.72
CA ALA A 369 28.21 21.93 4.90
C ALA A 369 27.16 21.24 5.78
N LEU A 370 26.01 21.87 5.99
CA LEU A 370 24.90 21.27 6.71
C LEU A 370 24.40 19.99 6.03
N VAL A 371 24.19 20.00 4.70
CA VAL A 371 23.79 18.82 3.93
C VAL A 371 24.84 17.70 4.06
N LEU A 372 26.13 18.03 3.98
CA LEU A 372 27.22 17.06 4.12
C LEU A 372 27.28 16.42 5.52
N VAL A 373 26.73 17.06 6.56
CA VAL A 373 26.61 16.49 7.90
C VAL A 373 25.29 15.75 8.09
N VAL A 374 24.18 16.39 7.75
CA VAL A 374 22.82 15.91 8.02
C VAL A 374 22.49 14.66 7.21
N VAL A 375 22.92 14.58 5.95
CA VAL A 375 22.60 13.43 5.09
C VAL A 375 23.28 12.16 5.58
N PRO A 376 24.60 12.12 5.85
CA PRO A 376 25.23 10.95 6.45
C PRO A 376 24.64 10.56 7.81
N VAL A 377 24.42 11.52 8.71
CA VAL A 377 23.83 11.22 10.02
C VAL A 377 22.40 10.68 9.88
N GLY A 378 21.59 11.24 8.98
CA GLY A 378 20.26 10.74 8.65
C GLY A 378 20.29 9.33 8.06
N LEU A 379 21.25 9.02 7.20
CA LEU A 379 21.46 7.66 6.66
C LEU A 379 21.89 6.67 7.74
N LEU A 380 22.74 7.07 8.69
CA LEU A 380 23.12 6.25 9.84
C LEU A 380 21.92 5.99 10.75
N ALA A 381 21.15 7.02 11.10
CA ALA A 381 19.92 6.87 11.88
C ALA A 381 18.90 5.96 11.17
N PHE A 382 18.75 6.11 9.85
CA PHE A 382 17.92 5.22 9.06
C PHE A 382 18.40 3.77 9.14
N ARG A 383 19.69 3.53 8.94
CA ARG A 383 20.28 2.18 8.87
C ARG A 383 20.27 1.46 10.22
N TYR A 384 20.57 2.17 11.30
CA TYR A 384 20.81 1.59 12.63
C TYR A 384 19.65 1.76 13.61
N VAL A 385 18.70 2.65 13.35
CA VAL A 385 17.53 2.88 14.21
C VAL A 385 16.23 2.59 13.47
N GLU A 386 15.95 3.32 12.38
CA GLU A 386 14.66 3.22 11.68
C GLU A 386 14.43 1.83 11.07
N GLN A 387 15.39 1.33 10.28
CA GLN A 387 15.27 0.06 9.56
C GLN A 387 15.14 -1.17 10.47
N PRO A 388 16.00 -1.37 11.51
CA PRO A 388 15.87 -2.55 12.38
C PRO A 388 14.58 -2.52 13.20
N LEU A 389 14.18 -1.35 13.71
CA LEU A 389 12.99 -1.21 14.56
C LEU A 389 11.70 -1.34 13.73
N SER A 390 11.70 -0.81 12.50
CA SER A 390 10.59 -1.02 11.55
C SER A 390 10.42 -2.49 11.14
N GLY A 391 11.51 -3.28 11.19
CA GLY A 391 11.51 -4.71 10.87
C GLY A 391 11.07 -5.62 12.02
N LEU A 392 10.79 -5.07 13.21
CA LEU A 392 10.28 -5.83 14.35
C LEU A 392 8.90 -6.44 14.06
N ASP A 393 8.15 -5.90 13.10
CA ASP A 393 6.89 -6.47 12.63
C ASP A 393 7.03 -7.95 12.22
N ARG A 394 8.17 -8.31 11.62
CA ARG A 394 8.52 -9.68 11.22
C ARG A 394 8.79 -10.60 12.40
N LEU A 395 9.14 -10.08 13.58
CA LEU A 395 9.32 -10.86 14.79
C LEU A 395 8.01 -11.10 15.54
N PHE A 396 6.99 -10.26 15.29
CA PHE A 396 5.65 -10.41 15.87
C PHE A 396 4.65 -11.15 14.96
N GLN A 397 4.85 -11.13 13.63
CA GLN A 397 4.14 -11.99 12.66
C GLN A 397 4.24 -13.53 12.87
N PRO A 398 5.34 -14.12 13.41
CA PRO A 398 5.49 -15.57 13.49
C PRO A 398 4.48 -16.26 14.41
N LYS A 399 3.79 -15.55 15.31
CA LYS A 399 2.75 -16.16 16.15
C LYS A 399 1.47 -16.48 15.37
N LEU A 400 1.15 -15.73 14.32
CA LEU A 400 -0.01 -16.02 13.47
C LEU A 400 0.30 -17.14 12.46
N ASP A 401 1.52 -17.16 11.93
CA ASP A 401 1.95 -18.20 10.98
C ASP A 401 2.32 -19.52 11.68
N ARG A 402 2.75 -19.52 12.96
CA ARG A 402 3.01 -20.76 13.71
C ARG A 402 1.76 -21.59 13.99
N GLU A 403 0.59 -20.96 14.08
CA GLU A 403 -0.69 -21.67 14.21
C GLU A 403 -1.18 -22.25 12.87
N LEU A 404 -0.50 -21.96 11.76
CA LEU A 404 -0.77 -22.50 10.43
C LEU A 404 0.54 -23.04 9.84
N GLN A 405 0.91 -24.28 10.15
CA GLN A 405 1.98 -24.98 9.43
C GLN A 405 1.59 -25.27 7.98
N ILE A 406 1.58 -24.23 7.15
CA ILE A 406 1.29 -24.30 5.73
C ILE A 406 2.51 -24.89 5.03
N THR A 407 2.53 -26.20 4.87
CA THR A 407 3.49 -26.87 4.01
C THR A 407 2.95 -26.80 2.58
N LYS A 408 3.58 -26.01 1.70
CA LYS A 408 3.24 -26.03 0.27
C LYS A 408 3.70 -27.36 -0.32
N VAL A 409 2.76 -28.26 -0.58
CA VAL A 409 3.00 -29.41 -1.46
C VAL A 409 2.62 -28.96 -2.86
N SER A 410 3.60 -28.47 -3.62
CA SER A 410 3.42 -28.22 -5.04
C SER A 410 3.68 -29.51 -5.82
N THR A 411 2.62 -30.23 -6.17
CA THR A 411 2.67 -31.25 -7.21
C THR A 411 2.74 -30.58 -8.59
N PRO A 412 3.39 -31.19 -9.59
CA PRO A 412 3.48 -30.65 -10.94
C PRO A 412 2.08 -30.34 -11.50
N THR A 413 1.96 -29.18 -12.14
CA THR A 413 0.72 -28.66 -12.72
C THR A 413 0.24 -29.65 -13.78
N LEU A 414 -0.95 -30.22 -13.59
CA LEU A 414 -1.54 -31.04 -14.63
C LEU A 414 -1.98 -30.14 -15.78
N ALA A 415 -1.42 -30.41 -16.95
CA ALA A 415 -1.70 -29.70 -18.17
C ALA A 415 -3.11 -30.04 -18.67
N ALA A 416 -3.71 -29.12 -19.44
CA ALA A 416 -4.88 -29.43 -20.26
C ALA A 416 -4.62 -30.72 -21.07
N GLY A 417 -5.62 -31.60 -21.15
CA GLY A 417 -5.49 -32.94 -21.72
C GLY A 417 -5.36 -34.07 -20.71
N THR A 418 -5.35 -33.78 -19.39
CA THR A 418 -5.36 -34.83 -18.37
C THR A 418 -6.77 -35.37 -18.16
N VAL A 419 -6.93 -36.69 -18.21
CA VAL A 419 -8.16 -37.37 -17.76
C VAL A 419 -8.23 -37.30 -16.24
N LEU A 420 -9.36 -36.84 -15.70
CA LEU A 420 -9.55 -36.79 -14.25
C LEU A 420 -9.48 -38.21 -13.65
N PRO A 421 -8.77 -38.40 -12.52
CA PRO A 421 -8.77 -39.66 -11.83
C PRO A 421 -10.18 -39.98 -11.33
N ASP A 422 -10.59 -41.24 -11.47
CA ASP A 422 -11.90 -41.73 -11.03
C ASP A 422 -11.89 -41.95 -9.51
N VAL A 423 -11.88 -40.84 -8.77
CA VAL A 423 -11.89 -40.83 -7.31
C VAL A 423 -13.34 -40.71 -6.83
N PRO A 424 -13.82 -41.62 -5.94
CA PRO A 424 -15.13 -41.49 -5.35
C PRO A 424 -15.16 -40.26 -4.44
N VAL A 425 -16.13 -39.38 -4.69
CA VAL A 425 -16.51 -38.23 -3.85
C VAL A 425 -17.90 -38.47 -3.27
N THR A 426 -18.21 -37.84 -2.15
CA THR A 426 -19.56 -37.91 -1.57
C THR A 426 -20.37 -36.68 -1.92
N ASP A 427 -21.61 -36.84 -2.36
CA ASP A 427 -22.55 -35.72 -2.47
C ASP A 427 -23.14 -35.34 -1.10
N ALA A 428 -23.99 -34.31 -1.07
CA ALA A 428 -24.64 -33.83 0.15
C ALA A 428 -25.50 -34.91 0.85
N ASP A 429 -25.99 -35.90 0.11
CA ASP A 429 -26.76 -37.04 0.64
C ASP A 429 -25.86 -38.19 1.14
N GLY A 430 -24.54 -38.00 1.12
CA GLY A 430 -23.56 -39.03 1.48
C GLY A 430 -23.42 -40.15 0.45
N ARG A 431 -23.95 -39.99 -0.77
CA ARG A 431 -23.83 -41.01 -1.82
C ARG A 431 -22.49 -40.86 -2.53
N ALA A 432 -21.83 -41.98 -2.77
CA ALA A 432 -20.62 -42.01 -3.58
C ALA A 432 -20.95 -41.66 -5.04
N ARG A 433 -20.29 -40.63 -5.56
CA ARG A 433 -20.32 -40.17 -6.94
C ARG A 433 -18.91 -40.18 -7.50
N SER A 434 -18.80 -40.31 -8.82
CA SER A 434 -17.56 -40.00 -9.54
C SER A 434 -17.71 -38.62 -10.16
N VAL A 435 -16.67 -37.78 -10.09
CA VAL A 435 -16.64 -36.50 -10.80
C VAL A 435 -16.85 -36.70 -12.30
N ARG A 436 -16.30 -37.79 -12.86
CA ARG A 436 -16.51 -38.16 -14.26
C ARG A 436 -17.95 -38.58 -14.54
N GLY A 437 -18.63 -39.19 -13.57
CA GLY A 437 -20.05 -39.51 -13.68
C GLY A 437 -20.96 -38.27 -13.72
N LEU A 438 -20.45 -37.09 -13.37
CA LEU A 438 -21.20 -35.84 -13.35
C LEU A 438 -21.05 -35.03 -14.64
N THR A 439 -20.13 -35.39 -15.55
CA THR A 439 -19.97 -34.67 -16.82
C THR A 439 -21.21 -34.85 -17.71
N GLY A 440 -21.82 -33.73 -18.09
CA GLY A 440 -22.92 -33.70 -19.05
C GLY A 440 -22.43 -33.68 -20.50
N PRO A 441 -23.35 -33.66 -21.48
CA PRO A 441 -22.99 -33.54 -22.91
C PRO A 441 -22.24 -32.24 -23.24
N GLY A 442 -22.46 -31.15 -22.49
CA GLY A 442 -21.68 -29.91 -22.60
C GLY A 442 -20.42 -29.87 -21.71
N GLY A 443 -20.12 -30.94 -20.97
CA GLY A 443 -19.02 -31.00 -20.01
C GLY A 443 -19.44 -30.67 -18.57
N LEU A 444 -18.44 -30.39 -17.72
CA LEU A 444 -18.56 -30.04 -16.31
C LEU A 444 -17.65 -28.87 -15.98
N LEU A 445 -18.20 -27.91 -15.26
CA LEU A 445 -17.45 -26.86 -14.59
C LEU A 445 -17.35 -27.20 -13.10
N LEU A 446 -16.13 -27.44 -12.62
CA LEU A 446 -15.85 -27.85 -11.25
C LEU A 446 -15.15 -26.72 -10.50
N LEU A 447 -15.80 -26.14 -9.49
CA LEU A 447 -15.18 -25.20 -8.56
C LEU A 447 -14.56 -25.97 -7.40
N VAL A 448 -13.24 -26.01 -7.31
CA VAL A 448 -12.53 -26.54 -6.14
C VAL A 448 -12.26 -25.39 -5.18
N HIS A 449 -12.63 -25.55 -3.91
CA HIS A 449 -12.46 -24.51 -2.90
C HIS A 449 -12.17 -25.09 -1.52
N PRO A 450 -11.52 -24.32 -0.62
CA PRO A 450 -11.27 -24.77 0.75
C PRO A 450 -12.54 -24.82 1.59
N SER A 451 -12.51 -25.62 2.66
CA SER A 451 -13.56 -25.71 3.67
C SER A 451 -13.75 -24.37 4.39
N ASP A 452 -15.00 -23.97 4.65
CA ASP A 452 -15.31 -22.84 5.54
C ASP A 452 -15.53 -23.38 6.98
N PRO A 453 -15.01 -22.74 8.04
CA PRO A 453 -14.24 -21.49 8.03
C PRO A 453 -12.80 -21.68 7.53
N VAL A 454 -12.42 -20.89 6.54
CA VAL A 454 -11.04 -20.86 6.06
C VAL A 454 -10.11 -20.37 7.18
N PRO A 455 -9.02 -21.09 7.51
CA PRO A 455 -8.04 -20.62 8.48
C PRO A 455 -7.45 -19.26 8.04
N SER A 456 -7.57 -18.26 8.90
CA SER A 456 -7.24 -16.88 8.54
C SER A 456 -5.74 -16.70 8.31
N GLY A 457 -5.33 -16.29 7.11
CA GLY A 457 -3.96 -15.82 6.87
C GLY A 457 -3.43 -15.95 5.44
N HIS A 458 -3.88 -16.95 4.68
CA HIS A 458 -3.31 -17.23 3.37
C HIS A 458 -4.14 -16.63 2.20
N PRO A 459 -3.56 -15.80 1.30
CA PRO A 459 -4.29 -15.18 0.19
C PRO A 459 -4.99 -16.19 -0.74
N ALA A 460 -4.36 -17.36 -0.97
CA ALA A 460 -4.90 -18.40 -1.86
C ALA A 460 -6.17 -19.10 -1.32
N LEU A 461 -6.50 -18.89 -0.04
CA LEU A 461 -7.69 -19.45 0.60
C LEU A 461 -8.77 -18.37 0.86
N GLN A 462 -8.47 -17.10 0.60
CA GLN A 462 -9.43 -16.01 0.77
C GLN A 462 -10.36 -15.90 -0.45
N GLY A 463 -11.66 -15.70 -0.21
CA GLY A 463 -12.63 -15.42 -1.26
C GLY A 463 -13.61 -16.54 -1.58
N THR A 464 -13.60 -17.66 -0.86
CA THR A 464 -14.49 -18.82 -1.07
C THR A 464 -15.97 -18.42 -1.20
N ARG A 465 -16.47 -17.56 -0.32
CA ARG A 465 -17.87 -17.09 -0.39
C ARG A 465 -18.16 -16.26 -1.65
N GLY A 466 -17.20 -15.44 -2.09
CA GLY A 466 -17.34 -14.69 -3.34
C GLY A 466 -17.26 -15.59 -4.57
N ALA A 467 -16.39 -16.61 -4.53
CA ALA A 467 -16.26 -17.64 -5.55
C ALA A 467 -17.55 -18.44 -5.71
N LEU A 468 -18.11 -18.95 -4.62
CA LEU A 468 -19.37 -19.68 -4.61
C LEU A 468 -20.52 -18.83 -5.14
N ARG A 469 -20.72 -17.60 -4.64
CA ARG A 469 -21.78 -16.72 -5.15
C ARG A 469 -21.67 -16.42 -6.65
N ALA A 470 -20.46 -16.15 -7.13
CA ALA A 470 -20.23 -15.91 -8.56
C ALA A 470 -20.51 -17.17 -9.39
N PHE A 471 -20.12 -18.34 -8.86
CA PHE A 471 -20.35 -19.64 -9.46
C PHE A 471 -21.86 -19.93 -9.55
N ASP A 472 -22.60 -19.81 -8.45
CA ASP A 472 -24.04 -20.01 -8.39
C ASP A 472 -24.78 -19.04 -9.32
N SER A 473 -24.38 -17.76 -9.36
CA SER A 473 -24.98 -16.76 -10.26
C SER A 473 -24.80 -17.07 -11.76
N SER A 474 -23.92 -18.01 -12.11
CA SER A 474 -23.63 -18.41 -13.49
C SER A 474 -24.38 -19.66 -13.94
N GLN A 475 -25.20 -20.26 -13.07
CA GLN A 475 -25.94 -21.50 -13.33
C GLN A 475 -26.85 -21.42 -14.56
N SER A 476 -27.64 -20.36 -14.72
CA SER A 476 -28.53 -20.20 -15.88
C SER A 476 -27.75 -20.11 -17.20
N ALA A 477 -26.56 -19.49 -17.17
CA ALA A 477 -25.70 -19.41 -18.34
C ALA A 477 -25.12 -20.79 -18.70
N ALA A 478 -24.59 -21.52 -17.72
CA ALA A 478 -24.05 -22.86 -17.93
C ALA A 478 -25.11 -23.86 -18.44
N ALA A 479 -26.32 -23.81 -17.87
CA ALA A 479 -27.46 -24.62 -18.31
C ALA A 479 -27.81 -24.39 -19.78
N GLY A 480 -27.73 -23.14 -20.27
CA GLY A 480 -27.94 -22.80 -21.68
C GLY A 480 -26.95 -23.47 -22.65
N PHE A 481 -25.78 -23.86 -22.17
CA PHE A 481 -24.75 -24.59 -22.93
C PHE A 481 -24.72 -26.10 -22.64
N GLY A 482 -25.65 -26.62 -21.84
CA GLY A 482 -25.64 -28.02 -21.40
C GLY A 482 -24.45 -28.37 -20.50
N ILE A 483 -23.79 -27.37 -19.90
CA ILE A 483 -22.65 -27.53 -18.99
C ILE A 483 -23.20 -27.78 -17.59
N ARG A 484 -22.77 -28.87 -16.95
CA ARG A 484 -23.09 -29.13 -15.54
C ARG A 484 -22.14 -28.37 -14.63
N MET A 485 -22.59 -28.02 -13.42
CA MET A 485 -21.78 -27.31 -12.44
C MET A 485 -21.69 -28.11 -11.15
N ALA A 486 -20.49 -28.21 -10.59
CA ALA A 486 -20.26 -28.82 -9.29
C ALA A 486 -19.26 -28.02 -8.46
N ALA A 487 -19.44 -28.01 -7.15
CA ALA A 487 -18.51 -27.41 -6.20
C ALA A 487 -17.90 -28.51 -5.32
N LEU A 488 -16.57 -28.53 -5.18
CA LEU A 488 -15.84 -29.55 -4.44
C LEU A 488 -15.09 -28.94 -3.25
N SER A 489 -15.29 -29.52 -2.06
CA SER A 489 -14.66 -29.07 -0.81
C SER A 489 -14.13 -30.25 0.01
N PRO A 490 -13.07 -30.08 0.84
CA PRO A 490 -12.58 -31.14 1.73
C PRO A 490 -13.42 -31.39 2.98
N ARG A 491 -14.56 -30.72 3.15
CA ARG A 491 -15.34 -30.80 4.39
C ARG A 491 -15.93 -32.21 4.56
N VAL A 492 -15.64 -32.84 5.70
CA VAL A 492 -16.42 -33.96 6.25
C VAL A 492 -17.51 -33.33 7.12
N PRO A 493 -18.81 -33.62 6.91
CA PRO A 493 -19.85 -33.14 7.80
C PRO A 493 -19.63 -33.76 9.18
N ASP A 494 -19.59 -32.94 10.23
CA ASP A 494 -19.61 -33.44 11.60
C ASP A 494 -20.98 -34.10 11.87
N GLU A 495 -21.08 -35.01 12.84
CA GLU A 495 -22.36 -35.62 13.25
C GLU A 495 -23.43 -34.56 13.61
N ALA A 496 -23.00 -33.36 14.03
CA ALA A 496 -23.86 -32.22 14.32
C ALA A 496 -24.38 -31.48 13.06
N ASP A 497 -23.75 -31.68 11.90
CA ASP A 497 -24.15 -31.10 10.61
C ASP A 497 -25.14 -32.00 9.84
N LEU A 498 -25.41 -33.23 10.31
CA LEU A 498 -26.37 -34.15 9.71
C LEU A 498 -27.81 -33.64 9.93
N GLY A 499 -28.23 -32.70 9.08
CA GLY A 499 -29.56 -32.09 9.09
C GLY A 499 -29.57 -30.57 8.87
N ALA A 500 -28.41 -29.91 8.91
CA ALA A 500 -28.28 -28.52 8.53
C ALA A 500 -27.77 -28.42 7.08
N PRO A 501 -28.38 -27.60 6.20
CA PRO A 501 -27.81 -27.36 4.89
C PRO A 501 -26.37 -26.82 5.06
N PRO A 502 -25.43 -27.16 4.16
CA PRO A 502 -24.02 -26.78 4.25
C PRO A 502 -23.76 -25.25 4.21
N HIS A 503 -24.83 -24.47 4.08
CA HIS A 503 -24.88 -23.02 3.97
C HIS A 503 -26.02 -22.46 4.86
N PRO A 504 -25.93 -21.19 5.30
CA PRO A 504 -26.99 -20.57 6.10
C PRO A 504 -28.36 -20.74 5.42
N ALA A 505 -29.37 -21.10 6.22
CA ALA A 505 -30.69 -21.58 5.82
C ALA A 505 -31.58 -20.58 5.04
N ASP A 506 -31.07 -19.41 4.65
CA ASP A 506 -31.87 -18.28 4.19
C ASP A 506 -32.01 -18.16 2.65
N GLU A 507 -31.35 -18.99 1.85
CA GLU A 507 -31.51 -18.93 0.37
C GLU A 507 -31.69 -20.34 -0.21
N ALA A 508 -32.86 -20.58 -0.82
CA ALA A 508 -33.15 -21.79 -1.59
C ALA A 508 -32.24 -21.83 -2.83
N LEU A 509 -31.14 -22.56 -2.74
CA LEU A 509 -30.31 -22.89 -3.89
C LEU A 509 -31.06 -23.91 -4.75
N ASP A 510 -31.22 -23.62 -6.04
CA ASP A 510 -31.78 -24.55 -7.02
C ASP A 510 -30.89 -25.81 -7.11
N ASP A 511 -31.50 -27.01 -7.16
CA ASP A 511 -30.89 -28.35 -7.18
C ASP A 511 -29.84 -28.60 -8.30
N ALA A 512 -29.52 -27.61 -9.14
CA ALA A 512 -28.70 -27.80 -10.33
C ALA A 512 -27.17 -27.64 -10.11
N VAL A 513 -26.69 -27.15 -8.96
CA VAL A 513 -25.26 -27.21 -8.60
C VAL A 513 -25.03 -28.36 -7.62
N VAL A 514 -24.24 -29.36 -8.02
CA VAL A 514 -23.93 -30.50 -7.15
C VAL A 514 -22.78 -30.14 -6.22
N HIS A 515 -23.03 -30.16 -4.92
CA HIS A 515 -21.98 -30.00 -3.92
C HIS A 515 -21.37 -31.35 -3.56
N LEU A 516 -20.05 -31.44 -3.69
CA LEU A 516 -19.26 -32.65 -3.53
C LEU A 516 -18.23 -32.46 -2.42
N GLN A 517 -17.92 -33.58 -1.77
CA GLN A 517 -16.96 -33.66 -0.69
C GLN A 517 -15.80 -34.58 -1.06
N ASP A 518 -14.58 -34.10 -0.83
CA ASP A 518 -13.33 -34.85 -0.99
C ASP A 518 -12.45 -34.69 0.27
N PRO A 519 -12.75 -35.44 1.34
CA PRO A 519 -12.10 -35.30 2.65
C PRO A 519 -10.57 -35.38 2.63
N LYS A 520 -10.01 -36.10 1.66
CA LYS A 520 -8.57 -36.31 1.51
C LYS A 520 -7.94 -35.34 0.53
N ALA A 521 -8.72 -34.42 -0.05
CA ALA A 521 -8.33 -33.54 -1.14
C ALA A 521 -7.63 -34.32 -2.29
N ALA A 522 -8.02 -35.57 -2.51
CA ALA A 522 -7.39 -36.48 -3.46
C ALA A 522 -7.53 -35.98 -4.91
N ILE A 523 -8.67 -35.39 -5.26
CA ILE A 523 -8.89 -34.77 -6.57
C ILE A 523 -8.05 -33.50 -6.67
N ALA A 524 -8.03 -32.66 -5.64
CA ALA A 524 -7.22 -31.44 -5.68
C ALA A 524 -5.72 -31.74 -5.81
N GLN A 525 -5.21 -32.73 -5.07
CA GLN A 525 -3.85 -33.25 -5.23
C GLN A 525 -3.62 -33.81 -6.64
N GLY A 526 -4.57 -34.63 -7.09
CA GLY A 526 -4.60 -35.24 -8.42
C GLY A 526 -4.85 -34.25 -9.55
N LEU A 527 -5.07 -32.97 -9.28
CA LEU A 527 -5.15 -31.86 -10.25
C LEU A 527 -3.96 -30.90 -10.13
N GLY A 528 -3.01 -31.17 -9.23
CA GLY A 528 -1.88 -30.29 -8.96
C GLY A 528 -2.32 -28.91 -8.46
N LEU A 529 -3.46 -28.85 -7.76
CA LEU A 529 -3.90 -27.66 -7.04
C LEU A 529 -3.09 -27.55 -5.76
N LEU A 530 -2.72 -26.32 -5.38
CA LEU A 530 -1.98 -26.11 -4.15
C LEU A 530 -2.80 -26.62 -2.96
N VAL A 531 -2.30 -27.63 -2.26
CA VAL A 531 -2.90 -28.14 -1.04
C VAL A 531 -2.14 -27.61 0.17
N VAL A 532 -2.82 -26.79 0.96
CA VAL A 532 -2.34 -26.25 2.23
C VAL A 532 -2.69 -27.25 3.34
N ARG A 533 -1.68 -27.73 4.08
CA ARG A 533 -1.92 -28.49 5.31
C ARG A 533 -2.20 -27.52 6.46
N THR A 534 -3.28 -27.70 7.20
CA THR A 534 -3.60 -26.95 8.43
C THR A 534 -2.86 -27.55 9.62
N ALA A 535 -2.81 -26.83 10.76
CA ALA A 535 -2.20 -27.36 11.99
C ALA A 535 -2.86 -28.65 12.50
N GLY A 536 -4.14 -28.87 12.18
CA GLY A 536 -4.86 -30.13 12.47
C GLY A 536 -4.56 -31.25 11.48
N GLY A 537 -3.60 -31.08 10.56
CA GLY A 537 -3.24 -32.08 9.56
C GLY A 537 -4.17 -32.15 8.34
N GLN A 538 -5.28 -31.42 8.35
CA GLN A 538 -6.24 -31.38 7.24
C GLN A 538 -5.66 -30.67 6.02
N GLN A 539 -6.08 -31.10 4.84
CA GLN A 539 -5.59 -30.61 3.57
C GLN A 539 -6.64 -29.74 2.88
N GLN A 540 -6.24 -28.53 2.50
CA GLN A 540 -7.12 -27.49 1.97
C GLN A 540 -6.64 -27.04 0.59
N PRO A 541 -7.44 -27.20 -0.48
CA PRO A 541 -7.05 -26.77 -1.82
C PRO A 541 -7.11 -25.24 -1.95
N GLU A 542 -6.33 -24.70 -2.88
CA GLU A 542 -6.56 -23.35 -3.41
C GLU A 542 -7.88 -23.26 -4.17
N ILE A 543 -8.42 -22.04 -4.28
CA ILE A 543 -9.61 -21.79 -5.11
C ILE A 543 -9.20 -21.91 -6.58
N ALA A 544 -9.84 -22.83 -7.29
CA ALA A 544 -9.61 -23.04 -8.72
C ALA A 544 -10.89 -23.46 -9.42
N LEU A 545 -11.02 -23.07 -10.69
CA LEU A 545 -12.04 -23.60 -11.59
C LEU A 545 -11.40 -24.57 -12.56
N VAL A 546 -12.07 -25.69 -12.77
CA VAL A 546 -11.63 -26.73 -13.68
C VAL A 546 -12.75 -26.95 -14.69
N ALA A 547 -12.43 -26.74 -15.95
CA ALA A 547 -13.30 -27.03 -17.09
C ALA A 547 -12.98 -28.42 -17.60
N ILE A 548 -14.00 -29.28 -17.68
CA ILE A 548 -13.88 -30.70 -18.02
C ILE A 548 -14.84 -30.98 -19.16
N ASP A 549 -14.34 -31.54 -20.26
CA ASP A 549 -15.19 -31.88 -21.41
C ASP A 549 -16.06 -33.13 -21.14
N ALA A 550 -16.92 -33.47 -22.10
CA ALA A 550 -17.80 -34.64 -22.02
C ALA A 550 -17.06 -35.99 -21.94
N SER A 551 -15.77 -36.05 -22.30
CA SER A 551 -14.96 -37.28 -22.19
C SER A 551 -14.39 -37.49 -20.78
N GLY A 552 -14.47 -36.47 -19.92
CA GLY A 552 -13.83 -36.43 -18.61
C GLY A 552 -12.41 -35.88 -18.63
N THR A 553 -12.03 -35.18 -19.71
CA THR A 553 -10.69 -34.61 -19.87
C THR A 553 -10.70 -33.14 -19.46
N VAL A 554 -9.69 -32.73 -18.70
CA VAL A 554 -9.52 -31.32 -18.30
C VAL A 554 -9.11 -30.49 -19.51
N VAL A 555 -9.97 -29.58 -19.94
CA VAL A 555 -9.69 -28.67 -21.08
C VAL A 555 -9.12 -27.33 -20.62
N GLY A 556 -9.34 -26.95 -19.36
CA GLY A 556 -8.80 -25.71 -18.82
C GLY A 556 -8.83 -25.67 -17.30
N VAL A 557 -7.83 -24.99 -16.72
CA VAL A 557 -7.79 -24.69 -15.28
C VAL A 557 -7.60 -23.19 -15.12
N ALA A 558 -8.55 -22.53 -14.49
CA ALA A 558 -8.47 -21.11 -14.15
C ALA A 558 -8.12 -20.94 -12.67
N ARG A 559 -7.06 -20.17 -12.43
CA ARG A 559 -6.62 -19.72 -11.10
C ARG A 559 -6.64 -18.20 -11.14
N ASP A 560 -7.63 -17.56 -10.52
CA ASP A 560 -7.79 -16.10 -10.55
C ASP A 560 -8.28 -15.59 -9.18
N GLU A 561 -7.87 -14.38 -8.81
CA GLU A 561 -8.34 -13.70 -7.60
C GLU A 561 -9.76 -13.13 -7.79
N ASP A 562 -10.24 -13.02 -9.04
CA ASP A 562 -11.58 -12.52 -9.40
C ASP A 562 -12.54 -13.66 -9.78
N PRO A 563 -13.50 -14.02 -8.90
CA PRO A 563 -14.48 -15.06 -9.12
C PRO A 563 -15.23 -15.03 -10.46
N HIS A 564 -15.61 -13.84 -10.94
CA HIS A 564 -16.41 -13.74 -12.16
C HIS A 564 -15.58 -14.01 -13.43
N ARG A 565 -14.31 -13.62 -13.41
CA ARG A 565 -13.38 -13.93 -14.51
C ARG A 565 -13.04 -15.41 -14.56
N LEU A 566 -12.90 -16.01 -13.39
CA LEU A 566 -12.66 -17.44 -13.23
C LEU A 566 -13.78 -18.23 -13.92
N VAL A 567 -15.05 -17.93 -13.59
CA VAL A 567 -16.22 -18.59 -14.21
C VAL A 567 -16.29 -18.35 -15.72
N ARG A 568 -16.15 -17.09 -16.16
CA ARG A 568 -16.18 -16.75 -17.58
C ARG A 568 -15.12 -17.52 -18.40
N ARG A 569 -13.88 -17.57 -17.92
CA ARG A 569 -12.80 -18.32 -18.61
C ARG A 569 -13.08 -19.81 -18.71
N GLY A 570 -13.70 -20.39 -17.68
CA GLY A 570 -14.07 -21.80 -17.71
C GLY A 570 -15.18 -22.09 -18.72
N LEU A 571 -16.18 -21.21 -18.82
CA LEU A 571 -17.21 -21.29 -19.86
C LEU A 571 -16.62 -21.11 -21.26
N ASP A 572 -15.75 -20.11 -21.45
CA ASP A 572 -15.05 -19.86 -22.72
C ASP A 572 -14.21 -21.10 -23.12
N ALA A 573 -13.49 -21.73 -22.18
CA ALA A 573 -12.70 -22.93 -22.45
C ALA A 573 -13.54 -24.15 -22.90
N LEU A 574 -14.76 -24.31 -22.36
CA LEU A 574 -15.67 -25.38 -22.78
C LEU A 574 -16.33 -25.06 -24.13
N ALA A 575 -16.63 -23.79 -24.39
CA ALA A 575 -17.18 -23.34 -25.67
C ALA A 575 -16.16 -23.51 -26.81
N ASP A 576 -14.88 -23.20 -26.56
CA ASP A 576 -13.79 -23.32 -27.54
C ASP A 576 -13.43 -24.79 -27.83
N GLY A 577 -13.56 -25.69 -26.84
CA GLY A 577 -13.28 -27.13 -26.98
C GLY A 577 -14.35 -27.93 -27.73
N ALA A 578 -15.51 -27.33 -28.03
CA ALA A 578 -16.62 -28.01 -28.71
C ALA A 578 -16.42 -28.17 -30.24
N ASP A 579 -15.41 -27.52 -30.84
CA ASP A 579 -14.99 -27.78 -32.22
C ASP A 579 -13.61 -28.47 -32.25
N PRO A 580 -13.54 -29.79 -32.52
CA PRO A 580 -12.27 -30.53 -32.54
C PRO A 580 -11.26 -30.04 -33.59
N ARG A 581 -11.60 -29.06 -34.45
CA ARG A 581 -10.71 -28.48 -35.46
C ARG A 581 -9.98 -27.21 -35.04
N THR A 582 -10.32 -26.58 -33.91
CA THR A 582 -9.81 -25.25 -33.53
C THR A 582 -8.90 -25.22 -32.31
N ALA A 583 -8.69 -26.34 -31.62
CA ALA A 583 -7.85 -26.43 -30.42
C ALA A 583 -6.38 -26.04 -30.69
N ARG A 584 -6.06 -24.74 -30.57
CA ARG A 584 -4.68 -24.24 -30.52
C ARG A 584 -4.20 -24.26 -29.08
N VAL A 585 -3.21 -25.10 -28.81
CA VAL A 585 -2.40 -25.05 -27.59
C VAL A 585 -1.79 -23.64 -27.49
N PRO A 586 -1.97 -22.89 -26.39
CA PRO A 586 -1.24 -21.66 -26.18
C PRO A 586 0.24 -22.03 -26.01
N ALA A 587 1.07 -21.61 -26.96
CA ALA A 587 2.51 -21.76 -26.85
C ALA A 587 2.98 -21.09 -25.54
N GLY A 588 3.70 -21.86 -24.72
CA GLY A 588 4.33 -21.36 -23.51
C GLY A 588 5.23 -20.17 -23.84
N VAL A 589 5.07 -19.10 -23.08
CA VAL A 589 6.02 -17.99 -23.05
C VAL A 589 7.29 -18.52 -22.40
N GLY A 590 8.24 -18.95 -23.23
CA GLY A 590 9.66 -18.98 -22.91
C GLY A 590 10.26 -17.59 -23.15
N ASP A 591 11.13 -17.22 -22.21
CA ASP A 591 11.95 -16.00 -22.05
C ASP A 591 11.30 -14.71 -21.54
#